data_AF-A0A956H950-F1
#
_entry.id   AF-A0A956H950-F1
#
_cell.length_a   1.000
_cell.length_b   1.000
_cell.length_c   1.000
_cell.angle_alpha   90.00
_cell.angle_beta   90.00
_cell.angle_gamma   90.00
#
_symmetry.space_group_name_H-M   'P 1'
#
loop_
_entity.id
_entity.type
_entity.pdbx_description
1 polymer ?
#
loop_
_entity_poly.entity_id
_entity_poly.type
_entity_poly.pdbx_seq_one_letter_code
_entity_poly.pdbx_strand_id
1 'polypeptide(L)'
;NGHYDLPPLHLFAAVEKSKAKIDTDFIYEQAERIVEAFAQFKIRGKVTKIHPGPVITRYEFKPEAGVKVSRIQNLENDLAMALEAIRIRILAPIPGKSTVGLEVPNKERETVYVQENLADPSYHDEGHRLPLVLGKDIVGKAVSIDLGKAPHLLVAGATGSGKSVGVNGMLCSLIYSCTPEELRMILIDPKMLE
;
A
#
# COMPACT_ATOMS: atom_id res chain seq x y z
N ASN A 1 29.09 -22.04 -23.66
CA ASN A 1 27.77 -21.47 -23.32
C ASN A 1 27.48 -21.82 -21.87
N GLY A 2 27.75 -20.89 -20.95
CA GLY A 2 27.54 -21.11 -19.52
C GLY A 2 26.07 -20.92 -19.17
N HIS A 3 25.54 -21.80 -18.34
CA HIS A 3 24.22 -21.64 -17.74
C HIS A 3 24.21 -20.37 -16.88
N TYR A 4 23.22 -19.49 -17.07
CA TYR A 4 23.05 -18.31 -16.21
C TYR A 4 22.13 -18.70 -15.05
N ASP A 5 22.65 -18.61 -13.83
CA ASP A 5 21.88 -18.87 -12.62
C ASP A 5 21.23 -17.57 -12.12
N LEU A 6 19.91 -17.60 -11.94
CA LEU A 6 19.17 -16.48 -11.34
C LEU A 6 19.63 -16.24 -9.89
N PRO A 7 19.62 -14.98 -9.42
CA PRO A 7 20.08 -14.66 -8.08
C PRO A 7 19.16 -15.29 -7.03
N PRO A 8 19.71 -15.87 -5.94
CA PRO A 8 18.89 -16.53 -4.94
C PRO A 8 18.18 -15.51 -4.02
N LEU A 9 16.99 -15.89 -3.53
CA LEU A 9 16.12 -15.01 -2.73
C LEU A 9 16.78 -14.50 -1.43
N HIS A 10 17.75 -15.23 -0.88
CA HIS A 10 18.44 -14.86 0.36
C HIS A 10 19.36 -13.64 0.24
N LEU A 11 19.60 -13.13 -0.98
CA LEU A 11 20.31 -11.87 -1.19
C LEU A 11 19.47 -10.66 -0.74
N PHE A 12 18.15 -10.80 -0.68
CA PHE A 12 17.25 -9.77 -0.16
C PHE A 12 17.13 -9.85 1.36
N ALA A 13 17.00 -8.70 2.02
CA ALA A 13 16.77 -8.65 3.46
C ALA A 13 15.45 -9.35 3.80
N ALA A 14 15.53 -10.26 4.77
CA ALA A 14 14.36 -10.94 5.29
C ALA A 14 13.54 -10.05 6.21
N VAL A 15 12.23 -10.32 6.24
CA VAL A 15 11.33 -9.69 7.20
C VAL A 15 11.89 -9.95 8.59
N GLU A 16 12.24 -8.89 9.30
CA GLU A 16 12.55 -8.99 10.73
C GLU A 16 11.31 -9.58 11.40
N LYS A 17 11.48 -10.64 12.19
CA LYS A 17 10.37 -11.29 12.91
C LYS A 17 9.81 -10.41 14.03
N SER A 18 9.55 -9.13 13.75
CA SER A 18 8.67 -8.28 14.53
C SER A 18 7.25 -8.66 14.14
N LYS A 19 6.64 -9.58 14.90
CA LYS A 19 5.18 -9.63 14.96
C LYS A 19 4.78 -8.39 15.74
N ALA A 20 4.68 -7.24 15.09
CA ALA A 20 3.88 -6.14 15.62
C ALA A 20 2.49 -6.74 15.83
N LYS A 21 2.17 -7.13 17.07
CA LYS A 21 0.83 -7.63 17.38
C LYS A 21 -0.08 -6.46 17.07
N ILE A 22 -1.05 -6.69 16.19
CA ILE A 22 -2.13 -5.75 15.93
C ILE A 22 -2.71 -5.38 17.29
N ASP A 23 -2.46 -4.14 17.72
CA ASP A 23 -2.98 -3.61 18.98
C ASP A 23 -4.48 -3.40 18.80
N THR A 24 -5.23 -4.43 19.20
CA THR A 24 -6.65 -4.52 18.92
C THR A 24 -7.41 -3.48 19.75
N ASP A 25 -6.93 -3.19 20.95
CA ASP A 25 -7.51 -2.19 21.85
C ASP A 25 -7.34 -0.79 21.26
N PHE A 26 -6.12 -0.47 20.79
CA PHE A 26 -5.86 0.81 20.10
C PHE A 26 -6.74 0.97 18.85
N ILE A 27 -6.96 -0.11 18.08
CA ILE A 27 -7.80 -0.05 16.89
C ILE A 27 -9.26 0.28 17.24
N TYR A 28 -9.82 -0.32 18.30
CA TYR A 28 -11.18 -0.01 18.72
C TYR A 28 -11.28 1.40 19.31
N GLU A 29 -10.29 1.83 20.11
CA GLU A 29 -10.22 3.21 20.60
C GLU A 29 -10.19 4.22 19.45
N GLN A 30 -9.37 3.97 18.42
CA GLN A 30 -9.34 4.81 17.22
C GLN A 30 -10.68 4.83 16.48
N ALA A 31 -11.43 3.72 16.46
CA ALA A 31 -12.77 3.69 15.86
C ALA A 31 -13.75 4.59 16.64
N GLU A 32 -13.68 4.61 17.97
CA GLU A 32 -14.47 5.50 18.82
C GLU A 32 -14.09 6.97 18.57
N ARG A 33 -12.79 7.29 18.56
CA ARG A 33 -12.29 8.63 18.23
C ARG A 33 -12.76 9.12 16.86
N ILE A 34 -12.83 8.25 15.85
CA ILE A 34 -13.38 8.59 14.53
C ILE A 34 -14.84 9.00 14.64
N VAL A 35 -15.66 8.23 15.38
CA VAL A 35 -17.08 8.54 15.58
C VAL A 35 -17.25 9.87 16.31
N GLU A 36 -16.47 10.10 17.36
CA GLU A 36 -16.48 11.36 18.11
C GLU A 36 -16.04 12.55 17.27
N ALA A 37 -14.97 12.40 16.49
CA ALA A 37 -14.48 13.45 15.59
C ALA A 37 -15.54 13.84 14.56
N PHE A 38 -16.21 12.87 13.92
CA PHE A 38 -17.34 13.17 13.03
C PHE A 38 -18.50 13.85 13.76
N ALA A 39 -18.79 13.46 14.99
CA ALA A 39 -19.85 14.05 15.78
C ALA A 39 -19.60 15.55 16.08
N GLN A 40 -18.33 15.95 16.28
CA GLN A 40 -17.95 17.37 16.44
C GLN A 40 -18.30 18.19 15.19
N PHE A 41 -18.22 17.59 13.99
CA PHE A 41 -18.65 18.19 12.74
C PHE A 41 -20.14 18.01 12.44
N LYS A 42 -20.96 17.58 13.42
CA LYS A 42 -22.40 17.30 13.29
C LYS A 42 -22.68 16.25 12.20
N ILE A 43 -21.82 15.25 12.09
CA ILE A 43 -22.01 14.06 11.26
C ILE A 43 -22.12 12.87 12.20
N ARG A 44 -23.32 12.32 12.34
CA ARG A 44 -23.55 11.13 13.14
C ARG A 44 -23.43 9.87 12.30
N GLY A 45 -23.04 8.78 12.94
CA GLY A 45 -22.87 7.49 12.29
C GLY A 45 -22.12 6.53 13.20
N LYS A 46 -21.65 5.43 12.62
CA LYS A 46 -20.88 4.42 13.33
C LYS A 46 -19.84 3.78 12.43
N VAL A 47 -18.73 3.35 13.02
CA VAL A 47 -17.81 2.41 12.37
C VAL A 47 -18.48 1.04 12.33
N THR A 48 -18.50 0.42 11.15
CA THR A 48 -19.19 -0.86 10.90
C THR A 48 -18.23 -2.01 10.64
N LYS A 49 -17.03 -1.72 10.11
CA LYS A 49 -15.97 -2.70 9.86
C LYS A 49 -14.62 -2.01 10.02
N ILE A 50 -13.63 -2.79 10.41
CA ILE A 50 -12.24 -2.34 10.53
C ILE A 50 -11.37 -3.36 9.80
N HIS A 51 -10.48 -2.86 8.94
CA HIS A 51 -9.55 -3.66 8.15
C HIS A 51 -8.13 -3.18 8.46
N PRO A 52 -7.43 -3.81 9.41
CA PRO A 52 -6.03 -3.49 9.68
C PRO A 52 -5.15 -3.93 8.51
N GLY A 53 -4.20 -3.07 8.15
CA GLY A 53 -3.16 -3.34 7.17
C GLY A 53 -1.78 -3.00 7.73
N PRO A 54 -0.70 -3.21 6.95
CA PRO A 54 0.67 -3.03 7.43
C PRO A 54 1.03 -1.56 7.73
N VAL A 55 0.50 -0.62 6.95
CA VAL A 55 0.87 0.81 7.03
C VAL A 55 -0.30 1.69 7.51
N ILE A 56 -1.52 1.28 7.16
CA ILE A 56 -2.75 1.98 7.47
C ILE A 56 -3.81 0.99 7.95
N THR A 57 -4.79 1.48 8.69
CA THR A 57 -6.02 0.75 9.02
C THR A 57 -7.20 1.45 8.34
N ARG A 58 -8.04 0.68 7.64
CA ARG A 58 -9.25 1.19 7.01
C ARG A 58 -10.47 0.98 7.90
N TYR A 59 -11.12 2.07 8.29
CA TYR A 59 -12.37 2.08 9.04
C TYR A 59 -13.55 2.34 8.10
N GLU A 60 -14.55 1.46 8.07
CA GLU A 60 -15.78 1.67 7.31
C GLU A 60 -16.82 2.41 8.16
N PHE A 61 -16.98 3.71 7.93
CA PHE A 61 -17.96 4.55 8.60
C PHE A 61 -19.28 4.56 7.83
N LYS A 62 -20.38 4.27 8.52
CA LYS A 62 -21.74 4.42 8.01
C LYS A 62 -22.36 5.70 8.59
N PRO A 63 -22.49 6.78 7.80
CA PRO A 63 -23.19 7.96 8.26
C PRO A 63 -24.69 7.70 8.40
N GLU A 64 -25.36 8.48 9.24
CA GLU A 64 -26.83 8.55 9.28
C GLU A 64 -27.40 9.07 7.95
N ALA A 65 -28.69 8.81 7.73
CA ALA A 65 -29.38 9.27 6.54
C ALA A 65 -29.36 10.80 6.43
N GLY A 66 -29.27 11.31 5.20
CA GLY A 66 -29.27 12.74 4.91
C GLY A 66 -27.90 13.43 4.99
N VAL A 67 -26.84 12.74 5.39
CA VAL A 67 -25.48 13.28 5.32
C VAL A 67 -24.98 13.23 3.87
N LYS A 68 -24.63 14.38 3.30
CA LYS A 68 -24.03 14.47 1.97
C LYS A 68 -22.60 13.91 1.97
N VAL A 69 -22.28 13.04 1.02
CA VAL A 69 -20.95 12.45 0.86
C VAL A 69 -19.85 13.51 0.70
N SER A 70 -20.11 14.57 -0.06
CA SER A 70 -19.16 15.67 -0.25
C SER A 70 -18.78 16.38 1.05
N ARG A 71 -19.70 16.44 2.03
CA ARG A 71 -19.41 17.00 3.36
C ARG A 71 -18.39 16.15 4.11
N ILE A 72 -18.46 14.82 3.97
CA ILE A 72 -17.49 13.91 4.59
C ILE A 72 -16.12 14.03 3.90
N GLN A 73 -16.09 14.04 2.55
CA GLN A 73 -14.84 14.17 1.79
C GLN A 73 -14.05 15.45 2.12
N ASN A 74 -14.75 16.55 2.37
CA ASN A 74 -14.11 17.83 2.68
C ASN A 74 -13.49 17.90 4.09
N LEU A 75 -13.73 16.90 4.96
CA LEU A 75 -13.21 16.86 6.33
C LEU A 75 -11.88 16.12 6.45
N GLU A 76 -11.22 15.74 5.34
CA GLU A 76 -9.98 14.95 5.37
C GLU A 76 -8.89 15.58 6.27
N ASN A 77 -8.65 16.89 6.12
CA ASN A 77 -7.65 17.61 6.92
C ASN A 77 -8.11 17.83 8.36
N ASP A 78 -9.39 18.15 8.56
CA ASP A 78 -9.95 18.41 9.89
C ASP A 78 -9.95 17.14 10.75
N LEU A 79 -10.28 15.99 10.15
CA LEU A 79 -10.21 14.69 10.80
C LEU A 79 -8.76 14.27 11.06
N ALA A 80 -7.84 14.57 10.15
CA ALA A 80 -6.42 14.30 10.38
C ALA A 80 -5.92 15.06 11.63
N MET A 81 -6.33 16.31 11.79
CA MET A 81 -6.03 17.11 12.99
C MET A 81 -6.71 16.53 14.25
N ALA A 82 -8.00 16.20 14.18
CA ALA A 82 -8.75 15.67 15.33
C ALA A 82 -8.24 14.30 15.82
N LEU A 83 -7.64 13.51 14.91
CA LEU A 83 -7.13 12.17 15.20
C LEU A 83 -5.60 12.15 15.36
N GLU A 84 -4.95 13.31 15.39
CA GLU A 84 -3.48 13.47 15.48
C GLU A 84 -2.72 12.66 14.41
N ALA A 85 -3.35 12.50 13.24
CA ALA A 85 -2.79 11.76 12.13
C ALA A 85 -2.05 12.70 11.18
N ILE A 86 -0.92 12.25 10.63
CA ILE A 86 -0.15 13.00 9.61
C ILE A 86 -1.02 13.31 8.39
N ARG A 87 -1.86 12.35 7.99
CA ARG A 87 -2.81 12.45 6.89
C ARG A 87 -3.88 11.37 7.09
N ILE A 88 -5.10 11.66 6.67
CA ILE A 88 -6.16 10.66 6.49
C ILE A 88 -6.50 10.63 5.00
N ARG A 89 -6.98 9.50 4.48
CA ARG A 89 -7.58 9.45 3.14
C ARG A 89 -9.02 8.98 3.24
N ILE A 90 -9.93 9.72 2.62
CA ILE A 90 -11.35 9.39 2.60
C ILE A 90 -11.76 8.78 1.25
N LEU A 91 -12.21 7.53 1.28
CA LEU A 91 -12.79 6.83 0.14
C LEU A 91 -14.33 6.85 0.25
N ALA A 92 -14.99 7.73 -0.51
CA ALA A 92 -16.43 7.93 -0.40
C ALA A 92 -17.14 8.00 -1.75
N PRO A 93 -18.22 7.22 -2.00
CA PRO A 93 -18.58 6.00 -1.25
C PRO A 93 -17.60 4.84 -1.55
N ILE A 94 -17.57 3.83 -0.69
CA ILE A 94 -16.92 2.56 -1.04
C ILE A 94 -17.74 1.89 -2.14
N PRO A 95 -17.15 1.51 -3.29
CA PRO A 95 -17.87 0.84 -4.38
C PRO A 95 -18.69 -0.36 -3.88
N GLY A 96 -19.97 -0.41 -4.25
CA GLY A 96 -20.89 -1.47 -3.84
C GLY A 96 -21.36 -1.43 -2.38
N LYS A 97 -21.04 -0.37 -1.61
CA LYS A 97 -21.47 -0.23 -0.20
C LYS A 97 -22.04 1.16 0.10
N SER A 98 -22.87 1.23 1.14
CA SER A 98 -23.40 2.48 1.70
C SER A 98 -22.51 3.07 2.81
N THR A 99 -21.20 2.88 2.71
CA THR A 99 -20.21 3.26 3.73
C THR A 99 -19.11 4.11 3.11
N VAL A 100 -18.41 4.86 3.96
CA VAL A 100 -17.21 5.62 3.63
C VAL A 100 -16.01 4.93 4.26
N GLY A 101 -14.92 4.79 3.52
CA GLY A 101 -13.67 4.26 4.04
C GLY A 101 -12.78 5.40 4.54
N LEU A 102 -12.31 5.31 5.78
CA LEU A 102 -11.26 6.16 6.31
C LEU A 102 -9.98 5.34 6.44
N GLU A 103 -8.97 5.72 5.68
CA GLU A 103 -7.63 5.15 5.78
C GLU A 103 -6.81 6.02 6.73
N VAL A 104 -6.55 5.49 7.92
CA VAL A 104 -5.81 6.16 8.98
C VAL A 104 -4.45 5.47 9.16
N PRO A 105 -3.33 6.20 9.20
CA PRO A 105 -2.01 5.64 9.46
C PRO A 105 -1.98 4.86 10.77
N ASN A 106 -1.31 3.71 10.76
CA ASN A 106 -1.02 3.00 11.99
C ASN A 106 -0.02 3.78 12.84
N LYS A 107 -0.08 3.57 14.16
CA LYS A 107 0.89 4.11 15.12
C LYS A 107 2.30 3.58 14.82
N GLU A 108 2.39 2.28 14.56
CA GLU A 108 3.60 1.61 14.09
C GLU A 108 3.36 1.11 12.66
N ARG A 109 4.16 1.60 11.71
CA ARG A 109 4.08 1.19 10.30
C ARG A 109 5.05 0.05 10.08
N GLU A 110 4.56 -1.03 9.48
CA GLU A 110 5.40 -2.16 9.09
C GLU A 110 6.18 -1.84 7.81
N THR A 111 7.45 -2.23 7.79
CA THR A 111 8.25 -2.21 6.56
C THR A 111 7.80 -3.36 5.66
N VAL A 112 7.46 -3.04 4.42
CA VAL A 112 7.16 -4.04 3.38
C VAL A 112 8.47 -4.40 2.68
N TYR A 113 8.90 -5.65 2.82
CA TYR A 113 10.19 -6.10 2.27
C TYR A 113 10.00 -6.65 0.85
N VAL A 114 10.95 -6.39 -0.05
CA VAL A 114 10.90 -6.96 -1.40
C VAL A 114 10.95 -8.49 -1.37
N GLN A 115 11.73 -9.08 -0.45
CA GLN A 115 11.88 -10.53 -0.34
C GLN A 115 10.54 -11.26 -0.18
N GLU A 116 9.68 -10.81 0.73
CA GLU A 116 8.38 -11.46 0.97
C GLU A 116 7.42 -11.34 -0.21
N ASN A 117 7.55 -10.27 -1.02
CA ASN A 117 6.72 -10.09 -2.21
C ASN A 117 7.22 -10.96 -3.37
N LEU A 118 8.53 -11.11 -3.52
CA LEU A 118 9.12 -12.04 -4.50
C LEU A 118 8.80 -13.50 -4.15
N ALA A 119 8.73 -13.83 -2.85
CA ALA A 119 8.38 -15.17 -2.38
C ALA A 119 6.88 -15.50 -2.51
N ASP A 120 6.02 -14.51 -2.76
CA ASP A 120 4.58 -14.71 -2.83
C ASP A 120 4.20 -15.45 -4.14
N PRO A 121 3.33 -16.47 -4.09
CA PRO A 121 2.93 -17.21 -5.28
C PRO A 121 2.34 -16.35 -6.41
N SER A 122 1.71 -15.22 -6.08
CA SER A 122 1.15 -14.29 -7.08
C SER A 122 2.22 -13.61 -7.93
N TYR A 123 3.47 -13.56 -7.47
CA TYR A 123 4.59 -13.06 -8.25
C TYR A 123 4.99 -14.03 -9.37
N HIS A 124 5.01 -15.33 -9.05
CA HIS A 124 5.40 -16.43 -9.94
C HIS A 124 4.26 -17.00 -10.80
N ASP A 125 3.21 -16.21 -11.06
CA ASP A 125 2.13 -16.64 -11.95
C ASP A 125 2.70 -17.03 -13.33
N GLU A 126 2.39 -18.25 -13.80
CA GLU A 126 2.94 -18.85 -15.03
C GLU A 126 2.70 -18.00 -16.29
N GLY A 127 1.79 -17.01 -16.23
CA GLY A 127 1.54 -16.07 -17.31
C GLY A 127 2.38 -14.79 -17.28
N HIS A 128 3.28 -14.58 -16.32
CA HIS A 128 4.09 -13.36 -16.23
C HIS A 128 5.37 -13.45 -17.05
N ARG A 129 5.60 -12.46 -17.93
CA ARG A 129 6.85 -12.37 -18.71
C ARG A 129 7.84 -11.38 -18.12
N LEU A 130 7.34 -10.26 -17.60
CA LEU A 130 8.13 -9.18 -17.03
C LEU A 130 7.51 -8.76 -15.68
N PRO A 131 7.56 -9.63 -14.65
CA PRO A 131 6.90 -9.37 -13.39
C PRO A 131 7.60 -8.27 -12.59
N LEU A 132 6.83 -7.26 -12.17
CA LEU A 132 7.26 -6.16 -11.32
C LEU A 132 6.57 -6.23 -9.96
N VAL A 133 7.36 -6.29 -8.89
CA VAL A 133 6.84 -6.15 -7.53
C VAL A 133 6.45 -4.68 -7.30
N LEU A 134 5.23 -4.46 -6.80
CA LEU A 134 4.78 -3.15 -6.34
C LEU A 134 4.80 -3.01 -4.81
N GLY A 135 4.66 -4.13 -4.09
CA GLY A 135 4.60 -4.17 -2.63
C GLY A 135 3.28 -4.79 -2.17
N LYS A 136 2.73 -4.31 -1.05
CA LYS A 136 1.49 -4.83 -0.49
C LYS A 136 0.34 -3.85 -0.66
N ASP A 137 -0.87 -4.38 -0.80
CA ASP A 137 -2.09 -3.58 -0.72
C ASP A 137 -2.40 -3.16 0.73
N ILE A 138 -3.51 -2.43 0.88
CA ILE A 138 -3.95 -1.88 2.16
C ILE A 138 -4.38 -2.95 3.19
N VAL A 139 -4.53 -4.22 2.80
CA VAL A 139 -4.81 -5.34 3.70
C VAL A 139 -3.62 -6.29 3.82
N GLY A 140 -2.46 -5.91 3.27
CA GLY A 140 -1.21 -6.66 3.38
C GLY A 140 -1.01 -7.76 2.35
N LYS A 141 -1.87 -7.87 1.33
CA LYS A 141 -1.70 -8.84 0.25
C LYS A 141 -0.61 -8.35 -0.71
N ALA A 142 0.31 -9.24 -1.10
CA ALA A 142 1.31 -8.93 -2.11
C ALA A 142 0.65 -8.53 -3.45
N VAL A 143 1.23 -7.53 -4.11
CA VAL A 143 0.79 -6.98 -5.39
C VAL A 143 1.98 -6.90 -6.32
N SER A 144 1.81 -7.56 -7.45
CA SER A 144 2.74 -7.56 -8.57
C SER A 144 1.96 -7.31 -9.86
N ILE A 145 2.64 -6.75 -10.86
CA ILE A 145 2.08 -6.56 -12.21
C ILE A 145 3.01 -7.21 -13.23
N ASP A 146 2.50 -7.49 -14.43
CA ASP A 146 3.31 -7.92 -15.56
C ASP A 146 3.45 -6.78 -16.57
N LEU A 147 4.66 -6.26 -16.72
CA LEU A 147 4.97 -5.22 -17.70
C LEU A 147 4.73 -5.71 -19.14
N GLY A 148 4.77 -7.03 -19.39
CA GLY A 148 4.40 -7.59 -20.69
C GLY A 148 2.93 -7.41 -21.05
N LYS A 149 2.04 -7.32 -20.05
CA LYS A 149 0.59 -7.08 -20.21
C LYS A 149 0.23 -5.60 -20.09
N ALA A 150 1.02 -4.83 -19.34
CA ALA A 150 0.92 -3.38 -19.24
C ALA A 150 2.18 -2.76 -19.90
N PRO A 151 2.20 -2.61 -21.23
CA PRO A 151 3.43 -2.48 -22.02
C PRO A 151 4.30 -1.25 -21.66
N HIS A 152 3.71 -0.26 -21.00
CA HIS A 152 4.41 0.94 -20.54
C HIS A 152 3.93 1.34 -19.14
N LEU A 153 4.86 1.81 -18.31
CA LEU A 153 4.60 2.27 -16.95
C LEU A 153 5.17 3.68 -16.75
N LEU A 154 4.37 4.59 -16.19
CA LEU A 154 4.79 5.92 -15.76
C LEU A 154 4.91 5.94 -14.23
N VAL A 155 6.09 6.27 -13.72
CA VAL A 155 6.34 6.42 -12.27
C VAL A 155 6.68 7.87 -11.97
N ALA A 156 5.90 8.51 -11.10
CA ALA A 156 6.10 9.90 -10.69
C ALA A 156 5.94 10.04 -9.17
N GLY A 157 6.72 10.95 -8.57
CA GLY A 157 6.69 11.22 -7.13
C GLY A 157 7.64 12.34 -6.74
N ALA A 158 7.32 13.07 -5.68
CA ALA A 158 8.19 14.10 -5.12
C ALA A 158 9.42 13.48 -4.44
N THR A 159 10.46 14.28 -4.17
CA THR A 159 11.62 13.83 -3.39
C THR A 159 11.17 13.29 -2.02
N GLY A 160 11.72 12.16 -1.60
CA GLY A 160 11.36 11.50 -0.34
C GLY A 160 10.07 10.69 -0.37
N SER A 161 9.34 10.64 -1.49
CA SER A 161 8.12 9.81 -1.64
C SER A 161 8.38 8.31 -1.79
N GLY A 162 9.64 7.90 -1.96
CA GLY A 162 10.02 6.52 -2.21
C GLY A 162 10.11 6.11 -3.68
N LYS A 163 9.98 7.05 -4.64
CA LYS A 163 10.07 6.78 -6.09
C LYS A 163 11.28 5.92 -6.47
N SER A 164 12.49 6.32 -6.09
CA SER A 164 13.73 5.61 -6.43
C SER A 164 13.80 4.22 -5.81
N VAL A 165 13.35 4.07 -4.56
CA VAL A 165 13.25 2.76 -3.90
C VAL A 165 12.25 1.86 -4.62
N GLY A 166 11.11 2.41 -5.06
CA GLY A 166 10.12 1.69 -5.85
C GLY A 166 10.67 1.23 -7.20
N VAL A 167 11.36 2.12 -7.93
CA VAL A 167 12.02 1.77 -9.21
C VAL A 167 13.07 0.68 -9.00
N ASN A 168 13.89 0.77 -7.96
CA ASN A 168 14.88 -0.25 -7.63
C ASN A 168 14.22 -1.59 -7.27
N GLY A 169 13.08 -1.57 -6.56
CA GLY A 169 12.28 -2.77 -6.32
C GLY A 169 11.80 -3.44 -7.62
N MET A 170 11.34 -2.63 -8.59
CA MET A 170 10.93 -3.11 -9.92
C MET A 170 12.11 -3.70 -10.69
N LEU A 171 13.27 -3.03 -10.72
CA LEU A 171 14.47 -3.54 -11.39
C LEU A 171 14.97 -4.83 -10.74
N CYS A 172 15.02 -4.88 -9.41
CA CYS A 172 15.40 -6.09 -8.68
C CYS A 172 14.46 -7.26 -8.98
N SER A 173 13.15 -7.01 -9.11
CA SER A 173 12.21 -8.07 -9.49
C SER A 173 12.47 -8.62 -10.89
N LEU A 174 12.79 -7.77 -11.86
CA LEU A 174 13.17 -8.22 -13.20
C LEU A 174 14.47 -9.04 -13.20
N ILE A 175 15.50 -8.56 -12.50
CA ILE A 175 16.80 -9.25 -12.38
C ILE A 175 16.65 -10.59 -11.64
N TYR A 176 15.72 -10.68 -10.68
CA TYR A 176 15.46 -11.90 -9.94
C TYR A 176 14.81 -13.00 -10.79
N SER A 177 14.03 -12.63 -11.80
CA SER A 177 13.18 -13.58 -12.55
C SER A 177 13.56 -13.76 -14.01
N CYS A 178 14.36 -12.87 -14.60
CA CYS A 178 14.70 -12.90 -16.01
C CYS A 178 16.20 -13.09 -16.22
N THR A 179 16.55 -14.03 -17.09
CA THR A 179 17.92 -14.20 -17.58
C THR A 179 18.28 -13.10 -18.58
N PRO A 180 19.59 -12.88 -18.88
CA PRO A 180 20.02 -11.92 -19.89
C PRO A 180 19.55 -12.24 -21.32
N GLU A 181 19.10 -13.46 -21.60
CA GLU A 181 18.52 -13.83 -22.90
C GLU A 181 17.05 -13.39 -22.99
N GLU A 182 16.33 -13.41 -21.86
CA GLU A 182 14.92 -13.03 -21.76
C GLU A 182 14.73 -11.51 -21.60
N LEU A 183 15.67 -10.83 -20.94
CA LEU A 183 15.59 -9.40 -20.64
C LEU A 183 16.86 -8.66 -21.03
N ARG A 184 16.68 -7.55 -21.75
CA ARG A 184 17.71 -6.52 -21.97
C ARG A 184 17.20 -5.19 -21.44
N MET A 185 18.06 -4.47 -20.72
CA MET A 185 17.73 -3.20 -20.10
C MET A 185 18.59 -2.08 -20.67
N ILE A 186 17.98 -0.92 -20.85
CA ILE A 186 18.67 0.35 -21.11
C ILE A 186 18.32 1.26 -19.94
N LEU A 187 19.31 1.58 -19.12
CA LEU A 187 19.15 2.45 -17.96
C LEU A 187 19.68 3.84 -18.30
N ILE A 188 18.86 4.86 -18.09
CA ILE A 188 19.20 6.26 -18.33
C ILE A 188 19.01 7.01 -17.02
N ASP A 189 20.10 7.32 -16.32
CA ASP A 189 20.09 8.21 -15.17
C ASP A 189 20.75 9.56 -15.52
N PRO A 190 19.97 10.60 -15.87
CA PRO A 190 20.51 11.90 -16.20
C PRO A 190 21.11 12.64 -15.00
N LYS A 191 20.84 12.18 -13.75
CA LYS A 191 21.30 12.83 -12.53
C LYS A 191 22.56 12.19 -11.96
N MET A 192 22.89 10.95 -12.34
CA MET A 192 23.98 10.14 -11.78
C MET A 192 23.92 10.01 -10.25
N LEU A 193 22.71 9.94 -9.70
CA LEU A 193 22.45 9.92 -8.26
C LEU A 193 21.70 8.66 -7.81
N GLU A 194 21.07 7.93 -8.73
CA GLU A 194 20.15 6.83 -8.42
C GLU A 194 20.78 5.44 -8.63
#